data_AF-A0A397SQW1-F1
#
_entry.id   AF-A0A397SQW1-F1
#
_cell.length_a   1.000
_cell.length_b   1.000
_cell.length_c   1.000
_cell.angle_alpha   90.00
_cell.angle_beta   90.00
_cell.angle_gamma   90.00
#
_symmetry.space_group_name_H-M   'P 1'
#
loop_
_entity.id
_entity.type
_entity.pdbx_description
1 polymer ?
#
loop_
_entity_poly.entity_id
_entity_poly.type
_entity_poly.pdbx_seq_one_letter_code
_entity_poly.pdbx_strand_id
1 'polypeptide(L)'
;IHNNNSFNKKLEPSSNSSINENVDNVCYICSDPIDIYSLSKCNHRTCHLCTLRTRMLLDSDKCAYCRTQQNEILLTRDSKRSFEELKSSSIIWITISEINVLCEDESIFHAVTRLMEFQCPSKNCNIICKDWHDLTYHVRIAHNRVFCTMCIVNRKIFSSEHQLYTREELINHYNGSDTIDSYFQGHPSCAECNNVHFYDSAELYDHYLIHHKFVPNTNLLRPSSHNSHNHHITTNSQEHFDRHLIEASDIDISVLVMCIISGLVSVIGNITIPGCHDFERFFHSLEDLFVTLTNQEVNDQSFEIILKNIASSLYMVGGRCLMLFMYLMIIFWVIKGWFFIMSWVIYGVCLIMFGKICWENFSRSFISRE
;
A
#
# COMPACT_ATOMS: atom_id res chain seq x y z
N ILE A 1 35.77 -46.45 -25.87
CA ILE A 1 36.37 -45.09 -25.92
C ILE A 1 35.20 -44.14 -26.17
N HIS A 2 34.62 -43.36 -25.26
CA HIS A 2 34.74 -43.12 -23.83
C HIS A 2 33.29 -43.19 -23.27
N ASN A 3 33.12 -43.73 -22.07
CA ASN A 3 31.85 -44.12 -21.46
C ASN A 3 31.61 -43.32 -20.15
N ASN A 4 30.35 -43.33 -19.70
CA ASN A 4 29.81 -43.12 -18.34
C ASN A 4 29.22 -41.72 -18.05
N ASN A 5 27.89 -41.54 -17.91
CA ASN A 5 26.90 -42.07 -16.94
C ASN A 5 27.15 -41.72 -15.46
N SER A 6 26.20 -40.93 -14.93
CA SER A 6 25.57 -40.94 -13.60
C SER A 6 26.43 -41.22 -12.36
N PHE A 7 26.32 -40.39 -11.31
CA PHE A 7 26.19 -40.90 -9.93
C PHE A 7 25.63 -39.83 -8.97
N ASN A 8 24.40 -40.07 -8.50
CA ASN A 8 23.92 -39.61 -7.20
C ASN A 8 24.79 -40.23 -6.11
N LYS A 9 25.34 -39.43 -5.18
CA LYS A 9 25.77 -39.96 -3.88
C LYS A 9 25.52 -38.96 -2.75
N LYS A 10 24.48 -39.31 -1.99
CA LYS A 10 24.16 -38.88 -0.63
C LYS A 10 25.40 -39.09 0.26
N LEU A 11 25.82 -38.08 1.01
CA LEU A 11 26.88 -38.18 2.03
C LEU A 11 26.30 -37.73 3.37
N GLU A 12 26.19 -38.69 4.29
CA GLU A 12 26.04 -38.47 5.73
C GLU A 12 27.43 -38.23 6.38
N PRO A 13 27.50 -37.69 7.62
CA PRO A 13 28.61 -36.87 8.07
C PRO A 13 29.79 -37.71 8.57
N SER A 14 31.01 -37.29 8.21
CA SER A 14 32.24 -37.77 8.86
C SER A 14 32.71 -36.74 9.88
N SER A 15 32.98 -37.23 11.08
CA SER A 15 33.40 -36.47 12.24
C SER A 15 34.91 -36.17 12.23
N ASN A 16 35.19 -34.96 12.68
CA ASN A 16 36.43 -34.42 13.28
C ASN A 16 37.37 -33.53 12.44
N SER A 17 37.52 -32.34 13.04
CA SER A 17 38.63 -31.38 13.03
C SER A 17 38.80 -30.42 11.85
N SER A 18 37.89 -29.45 11.76
CA SER A 18 38.19 -28.02 11.94
C SER A 18 36.87 -27.23 11.90
N ILE A 19 36.23 -27.02 13.05
CA ILE A 19 35.08 -26.11 13.15
C ILE A 19 35.64 -24.70 13.01
N ASN A 20 35.71 -24.23 11.77
CA ASN A 20 36.14 -22.88 11.41
C ASN A 20 35.05 -21.87 11.81
N GLU A 21 35.45 -20.94 12.66
CA GLU A 21 34.91 -19.64 13.15
C GLU A 21 33.89 -18.83 12.30
N ASN A 22 32.96 -19.45 11.55
CA ASN A 22 32.04 -18.74 10.63
C ASN A 22 30.54 -18.95 10.93
N VAL A 23 30.18 -19.43 12.12
CA VAL A 23 28.76 -19.63 12.48
C VAL A 23 28.10 -18.33 12.99
N ASP A 24 28.90 -17.34 13.39
CA ASP A 24 28.41 -16.12 14.07
C ASP A 24 28.02 -14.97 13.11
N ASN A 25 28.26 -15.12 11.80
CA ASN A 25 28.06 -14.06 10.81
C ASN A 25 26.88 -14.34 9.86
N VAL A 26 25.86 -15.07 10.32
CA VAL A 26 24.68 -15.43 9.50
C VAL A 26 23.44 -14.68 9.99
N CYS A 27 22.64 -14.16 9.06
CA CYS A 27 21.39 -13.48 9.39
C CYS A 27 20.32 -14.48 9.81
N TYR A 28 19.75 -14.34 11.01
CA TYR A 28 18.69 -15.25 11.46
C TYR A 28 17.37 -15.12 10.67
N ILE A 29 17.20 -14.09 9.84
CA ILE A 29 15.99 -13.87 9.02
C ILE A 29 16.12 -14.59 7.68
N CYS A 30 17.17 -14.31 6.90
CA CYS A 30 17.35 -14.89 5.57
C CYS A 30 18.31 -16.09 5.54
N SER A 31 19.01 -16.38 6.63
CA SER A 31 20.05 -17.42 6.71
C SER A 31 21.25 -17.20 5.78
N ASP A 32 21.41 -16.00 5.23
CA ASP A 32 22.58 -15.62 4.42
C ASP A 32 23.70 -15.02 5.28
N PRO A 33 24.97 -15.11 4.85
CA PRO A 33 26.08 -14.44 5.50
C PRO A 33 25.91 -12.91 5.50
N ILE A 34 26.37 -12.26 6.57
CA ILE A 34 26.23 -10.82 6.79
C ILE A 34 27.55 -10.09 6.46
N ASP A 35 27.54 -9.30 5.39
CA ASP A 35 28.63 -8.37 5.06
C ASP A 35 28.47 -6.99 5.71
N ILE A 36 27.21 -6.56 5.88
CA ILE A 36 26.82 -5.29 6.49
C ILE A 36 25.76 -5.61 7.54
N TYR A 37 26.11 -5.37 8.80
CA TYR A 37 25.26 -5.55 9.95
C TYR A 37 24.34 -4.36 10.11
N SER A 38 23.07 -4.68 10.32
CA SER A 38 22.07 -3.76 10.84
C SER A 38 21.92 -3.99 12.34
N LEU A 39 22.26 -2.98 13.12
CA LEU A 39 22.26 -3.01 14.58
C LEU A 39 21.14 -2.12 15.13
N SER A 40 20.21 -2.76 15.83
CA SER A 40 19.12 -2.10 16.55
C SER A 40 19.56 -1.65 17.96
N LYS A 41 18.82 -0.72 18.59
CA LYS A 41 19.04 -0.27 19.98
C LYS A 41 18.96 -1.41 21.00
N CYS A 42 18.14 -2.41 20.71
CA CYS A 42 18.03 -3.64 21.51
C CYS A 42 19.21 -4.61 21.32
N ASN A 43 20.28 -4.21 20.62
CA ASN A 43 21.46 -5.00 20.30
C ASN A 43 21.24 -6.26 19.45
N HIS A 44 20.05 -6.44 18.89
CA HIS A 44 19.83 -7.48 17.87
C HIS A 44 20.42 -7.05 16.52
N ARG A 45 21.12 -8.00 15.89
CA ARG A 45 21.82 -7.82 14.62
C ARG A 45 21.17 -8.64 13.51
N THR A 46 21.00 -8.03 12.34
CA THR A 46 20.52 -8.68 11.11
C THR A 46 21.36 -8.20 9.93
N CYS A 47 21.18 -8.78 8.74
CA CYS A 47 21.74 -8.16 7.54
C CYS A 47 20.99 -6.85 7.19
N HIS A 48 21.70 -5.93 6.55
CA HIS A 48 21.11 -4.69 6.05
C HIS A 48 19.89 -4.94 5.15
N LEU A 49 19.93 -5.91 4.23
CA LEU A 49 18.80 -6.22 3.33
C LEU A 49 17.50 -6.54 4.08
N CYS A 50 17.54 -7.41 5.09
CA CYS A 50 16.34 -7.75 5.86
C CYS A 50 15.78 -6.56 6.63
N THR A 51 16.65 -5.70 7.19
CA THR A 51 16.20 -4.47 7.85
C THR A 51 15.59 -3.50 6.85
N LEU A 52 16.22 -3.28 5.70
CA LEU A 52 15.71 -2.38 4.67
C LEU A 52 14.36 -2.86 4.14
N ARG A 53 14.19 -4.16 3.89
CA ARG A 53 12.88 -4.72 3.50
C ARG A 53 11.81 -4.42 4.56
N THR A 54 12.15 -4.57 5.84
CA THR A 54 11.21 -4.29 6.94
C THR A 54 10.84 -2.81 7.02
N ARG A 55 11.82 -1.91 6.88
CA ARG A 55 11.60 -0.46 6.94
C ARG A 55 10.88 0.09 5.72
N MET A 56 11.33 -0.31 4.53
CA MET A 56 10.90 0.31 3.27
C MET A 56 9.68 -0.36 2.64
N LEU A 57 9.61 -1.69 2.71
CA LEU A 57 8.61 -2.45 1.95
C LEU A 57 7.43 -2.87 2.84
N LEU A 58 7.68 -3.05 4.14
CA LEU A 58 6.68 -3.41 5.14
C LEU A 58 6.26 -2.24 6.05
N ASP A 59 6.87 -1.06 5.88
CA ASP A 59 6.61 0.15 6.67
C ASP A 59 6.62 -0.12 8.20
N SER A 60 7.63 -0.87 8.66
CA SER A 60 7.72 -1.28 10.06
C SER A 60 9.05 -0.88 10.71
N ASP A 61 8.94 -0.10 11.78
CA ASP A 61 10.06 0.39 12.58
C ASP A 61 10.39 -0.51 13.79
N LYS A 62 9.88 -1.74 13.80
CA LYS A 62 10.04 -2.68 14.92
C LYS A 62 11.21 -3.61 14.66
N CYS A 63 11.94 -3.98 15.71
CA CYS A 63 12.96 -5.01 15.63
C CYS A 63 12.32 -6.36 15.23
N ALA A 64 12.85 -7.01 14.20
CA ALA A 64 12.32 -8.29 13.72
C ALA A 64 12.43 -9.43 14.75
N TYR A 65 13.35 -9.33 15.72
CA TYR A 65 13.51 -10.33 16.78
C TYR A 65 12.59 -10.04 17.98
N CYS A 66 12.82 -8.93 18.69
CA CYS A 66 12.14 -8.65 19.96
C CYS A 66 10.93 -7.71 19.84
N ARG A 67 10.60 -7.23 18.63
CA ARG A 67 9.49 -6.31 18.33
C ARG A 67 9.55 -4.95 19.02
N THR A 68 10.65 -4.62 19.68
CA THR A 68 10.86 -3.29 20.28
C THR A 68 10.92 -2.22 19.19
N GLN A 69 10.23 -1.10 19.40
CA GLN A 69 10.25 0.06 18.50
C GLN A 69 11.68 0.60 18.35
N GLN A 70 12.12 0.84 17.11
CA GLN A 70 13.44 1.33 16.78
C GLN A 70 13.31 2.66 16.04
N ASN A 71 13.65 3.77 16.68
CA ASN A 71 13.61 5.09 16.01
C ASN A 71 14.79 5.31 15.08
N GLU A 72 15.87 4.55 15.25
CA GLU A 72 17.06 4.61 14.41
C GLU A 72 17.76 3.25 14.43
N ILE A 73 18.44 2.91 13.34
CA ILE A 73 19.26 1.71 13.20
C ILE A 73 20.62 2.10 12.63
N LEU A 74 21.68 1.49 13.14
CA LEU A 74 23.04 1.68 12.63
C LEU A 74 23.37 0.56 11.63
N LEU A 75 23.87 0.93 10.46
CA LEU A 75 24.51 0.02 9.52
C LEU A 75 26.01 0.12 9.66
N THR A 76 26.65 -1.01 9.94
CA THR A 76 28.08 -1.09 10.26
C THR A 76 28.67 -2.41 9.76
N ARG A 77 29.99 -2.45 9.54
CA ARG A 77 30.71 -3.71 9.30
C ARG A 77 31.19 -4.36 10.60
N ASP A 78 31.05 -3.68 11.73
CA ASP A 78 31.43 -4.20 13.03
C ASP A 78 30.38 -5.20 13.54
N SER A 79 30.81 -6.44 13.78
CA SER A 79 29.96 -7.52 14.29
C SER A 79 29.88 -7.59 15.81
N LYS A 80 30.76 -6.89 16.55
CA LYS A 80 30.98 -7.13 17.98
C LYS A 80 30.47 -6.02 18.89
N ARG A 81 30.73 -4.75 18.56
CA ARG A 81 30.41 -3.62 19.45
C ARG A 81 28.90 -3.46 19.70
N SER A 82 28.51 -2.95 20.86
CA SER A 82 27.09 -2.68 21.14
C SER A 82 26.60 -1.40 20.43
N PHE A 83 25.28 -1.20 20.41
CA PHE A 83 24.67 0.01 19.82
C PHE A 83 25.21 1.28 20.50
N GLU A 84 25.26 1.27 21.83
CA GLU A 84 25.73 2.42 22.61
C GLU A 84 27.21 2.71 22.37
N GLU A 85 28.06 1.68 22.34
CA GLU A 85 29.49 1.83 22.04
C GLU A 85 29.74 2.44 20.66
N LEU A 86 29.01 1.98 19.64
CA LEU A 86 29.12 2.51 18.29
C LEU A 86 28.58 3.94 18.21
N LYS A 87 27.47 4.23 18.87
CA LYS A 87 26.88 5.57 18.87
C LYS A 87 27.75 6.59 19.61
N SER A 88 28.40 6.18 20.70
CA SER A 88 29.31 7.03 21.48
C SER A 88 30.72 7.13 20.88
N SER A 89 31.05 6.31 19.88
CA SER A 89 32.32 6.41 19.18
C SER A 89 32.39 7.69 18.32
N SER A 90 33.60 8.14 17.97
CA SER A 90 33.83 9.32 17.13
C SER A 90 33.56 9.08 15.63
N ILE A 91 32.66 8.15 15.30
CA ILE A 91 32.25 7.85 13.92
C ILE A 91 31.31 8.96 13.43
N ILE A 92 31.57 9.47 12.23
CA ILE A 92 30.69 10.43 11.57
C ILE A 92 29.66 9.63 10.76
N TRP A 93 28.44 9.56 11.28
CA TRP A 93 27.36 8.79 10.68
C TRP A 93 26.68 9.53 9.53
N ILE A 94 26.51 8.86 8.39
CA ILE A 94 25.73 9.37 7.26
C ILE A 94 24.27 8.95 7.44
N THR A 95 23.35 9.90 7.53
CA THR A 95 21.94 9.60 7.85
C THR A 95 21.07 9.57 6.59
N ILE A 96 20.24 8.53 6.46
CA ILE A 96 19.16 8.42 5.47
C ILE A 96 17.85 8.67 6.24
N SER A 97 17.36 9.90 6.15
CA SER A 97 16.22 10.39 6.95
C SER A 97 14.90 9.69 6.62
N GLU A 98 14.72 9.25 5.39
CA GLU A 98 13.50 8.64 4.86
C GLU A 98 13.15 7.34 5.59
N ILE A 99 14.17 6.63 6.08
CA ILE A 99 14.04 5.31 6.72
C ILE A 99 14.68 5.28 8.12
N ASN A 100 15.15 6.42 8.62
CA ASN A 100 15.87 6.57 9.89
C ASN A 100 17.04 5.58 10.08
N VAL A 101 17.86 5.46 9.05
CA VAL A 101 19.04 4.58 9.05
C VAL A 101 20.31 5.42 9.03
N LEU A 102 21.29 5.04 9.85
CA LEU A 102 22.60 5.68 9.92
C LEU A 102 23.66 4.72 9.37
N CYS A 103 24.42 5.17 8.40
CA CYS A 103 25.49 4.40 7.76
C CYS A 103 26.84 4.81 8.33
N GLU A 104 27.68 3.82 8.64
CA GLU A 104 29.05 4.04 9.15
C GLU A 104 29.96 4.69 8.10
N ASP A 105 29.81 4.33 6.83
CA ASP A 105 30.67 4.80 5.73
C ASP A 105 29.89 5.05 4.44
N GLU A 106 30.54 5.73 3.49
CA GLU A 106 29.96 6.08 2.20
C GLU A 106 29.64 4.83 1.36
N SER A 107 30.40 3.74 1.50
CA SER A 107 30.14 2.51 0.74
C SER A 107 28.82 1.84 1.14
N ILE A 108 28.52 1.78 2.45
CA ILE A 108 27.22 1.32 2.94
C ILE A 108 26.11 2.25 2.47
N PHE A 109 26.31 3.56 2.55
CA PHE A 109 25.32 4.54 2.09
C PHE A 109 24.95 4.31 0.62
N HIS A 110 25.94 4.20 -0.28
CA HIS A 110 25.71 3.91 -1.70
C HIS A 110 25.05 2.56 -1.95
N ALA A 111 25.36 1.54 -1.13
CA ALA A 111 24.71 0.24 -1.25
C ALA A 111 23.22 0.30 -0.88
N VAL A 112 22.88 1.08 0.16
CA VAL A 112 21.48 1.30 0.57
C VAL A 112 20.74 2.13 -0.47
N THR A 113 21.26 3.29 -0.86
CA THR A 113 20.57 4.19 -1.79
C THR A 113 20.29 3.53 -3.13
N ARG A 114 21.21 2.70 -3.64
CA ARG A 114 21.00 1.92 -4.86
C ARG A 114 19.79 0.97 -4.78
N LEU A 115 19.51 0.41 -3.61
CA LEU A 115 18.32 -0.44 -3.40
C LEU A 115 17.03 0.38 -3.36
N MET A 116 17.11 1.66 -2.97
CA MET A 116 15.96 2.56 -2.91
C MET A 116 15.59 3.12 -4.29
N GLU A 117 16.51 3.11 -5.24
CA GLU A 117 16.33 3.65 -6.59
C GLU A 117 15.55 2.68 -7.50
N PHE A 118 14.88 3.23 -8.52
CA PHE A 118 14.18 2.43 -9.54
C PHE A 118 15.17 1.89 -10.58
N GLN A 119 15.99 0.92 -10.18
CA GLN A 119 16.97 0.28 -11.05
C GLN A 119 16.32 -0.79 -11.94
N CYS A 120 16.77 -0.86 -13.20
CA CYS A 120 16.40 -1.94 -14.12
C CYS A 120 16.83 -3.32 -13.58
N PRO A 121 15.91 -4.32 -13.49
CA PRO A 121 16.26 -5.68 -13.05
C PRO A 121 17.16 -6.47 -14.01
N SER A 122 17.31 -6.00 -15.26
CA SER A 122 18.10 -6.69 -16.27
C SER A 122 19.59 -6.65 -15.92
N LYS A 123 20.23 -7.83 -15.81
CA LYS A 123 21.65 -7.95 -15.44
C LYS A 123 22.63 -7.20 -16.35
N ASN A 124 22.20 -6.92 -17.59
CA ASN A 124 23.01 -6.22 -18.59
C ASN A 124 22.64 -4.72 -18.70
N CYS A 125 21.88 -4.19 -17.75
CA CYS A 125 21.41 -2.81 -17.74
C CYS A 125 21.64 -2.15 -16.39
N ASN A 126 22.29 -0.98 -16.39
CA ASN A 126 22.56 -0.19 -15.18
C ASN A 126 21.80 1.14 -15.19
N ILE A 127 20.66 1.20 -15.88
CA ILE A 127 19.83 2.42 -15.93
C ILE A 127 19.00 2.53 -14.66
N ILE A 128 19.00 3.73 -14.09
CA ILE A 128 18.18 4.13 -12.95
C ILE A 128 17.11 5.08 -13.48
N CYS A 129 15.86 4.76 -13.17
CA CYS A 129 14.68 5.53 -13.53
C CYS A 129 14.19 6.37 -12.35
N LYS A 130 13.29 7.32 -12.61
CA LYS A 130 12.71 8.19 -11.57
C LYS A 130 11.57 7.53 -10.81
N ASP A 131 10.74 6.77 -11.54
CA ASP A 131 9.55 6.12 -11.03
C ASP A 131 9.25 4.81 -11.79
N TRP A 132 8.17 4.14 -11.38
CA TRP A 132 7.68 2.92 -12.02
C TRP A 132 7.24 3.12 -13.48
N HIS A 133 6.76 4.32 -13.84
CA HIS A 133 6.30 4.62 -15.20
C HIS A 133 7.50 4.63 -16.17
N ASP A 134 8.53 5.41 -15.83
CA ASP A 134 9.78 5.49 -16.57
C ASP A 134 10.46 4.11 -16.64
N LEU A 135 10.48 3.36 -15.54
CA LEU A 135 11.07 2.02 -15.48
C LEU A 135 10.33 1.03 -16.39
N THR A 136 9.00 1.01 -16.35
CA THR A 136 8.19 0.13 -17.19
C THR A 136 8.32 0.48 -18.68
N TYR A 137 8.38 1.77 -19.00
CA TYR A 137 8.64 2.25 -20.36
C TYR A 137 10.04 1.82 -20.83
N HIS A 138 11.07 2.07 -20.02
CA HIS A 138 12.45 1.68 -20.32
C HIS A 138 12.58 0.19 -20.62
N VAL A 139 12.05 -0.67 -19.75
CA VAL A 139 12.12 -2.13 -19.91
C VAL A 139 11.41 -2.60 -21.19
N ARG A 140 10.27 -1.98 -21.53
CA ARG A 140 9.52 -2.30 -22.74
C ARG A 140 10.31 -1.98 -24.00
N ILE A 141 10.94 -0.81 -24.06
CA ILE A 141 11.66 -0.35 -25.26
C ILE A 141 13.05 -0.98 -25.36
N ALA A 142 13.82 -0.99 -24.27
CA ALA A 142 15.22 -1.40 -24.28
C ALA A 142 15.39 -2.93 -24.21
N HIS A 143 14.47 -3.64 -23.58
CA HIS A 143 14.59 -5.09 -23.35
C HIS A 143 13.50 -5.92 -24.02
N ASN A 144 12.48 -5.29 -24.61
CA ASN A 144 11.29 -5.98 -25.13
C ASN A 144 10.71 -6.97 -24.11
N ARG A 145 10.66 -6.51 -22.86
CA ARG A 145 10.15 -7.24 -21.70
C ARG A 145 9.09 -6.39 -21.01
N VAL A 146 8.30 -7.00 -20.15
CA VAL A 146 7.24 -6.35 -19.38
C VAL A 146 7.24 -6.85 -17.95
N PHE A 147 6.74 -6.02 -17.04
CA PHE A 147 6.46 -6.43 -15.66
C PHE A 147 5.02 -6.97 -15.57
N CYS A 148 4.78 -7.82 -14.57
CA CYS A 148 3.42 -8.17 -14.15
C CYS A 148 2.88 -7.08 -13.22
N THR A 149 1.74 -6.47 -13.59
CA THR A 149 1.12 -5.38 -12.82
C THR A 149 0.68 -5.84 -11.43
N MET A 150 0.10 -7.04 -11.32
CA MET A 150 -0.31 -7.62 -10.04
C MET A 150 0.87 -7.82 -9.09
N CYS A 151 2.04 -8.21 -9.63
CA CYS A 151 3.24 -8.37 -8.83
C CYS A 151 3.83 -7.02 -8.38
N ILE A 152 3.87 -6.00 -9.26
CA ILE A 152 4.39 -4.67 -8.88
C ILE A 152 3.60 -4.09 -7.69
N VAL A 153 2.28 -4.20 -7.73
CA VAL A 153 1.40 -3.60 -6.71
C VAL A 153 1.50 -4.36 -5.38
N ASN A 154 1.49 -5.69 -5.44
CA ASN A 154 1.26 -6.51 -4.24
C ASN A 154 2.53 -7.14 -3.66
N ARG A 155 3.58 -7.37 -4.45
CA ARG A 155 4.84 -7.92 -3.91
C ARG A 155 5.67 -6.83 -3.25
N LYS A 156 5.97 -7.03 -1.97
CA LYS A 156 6.85 -6.16 -1.17
C LYS A 156 8.32 -6.52 -1.38
N ILE A 157 8.81 -6.33 -2.61
CA ILE A 157 10.21 -6.57 -3.02
C ILE A 157 10.79 -5.31 -3.70
N PHE A 158 12.11 -5.18 -3.77
CA PHE A 158 12.73 -4.01 -4.41
C PHE A 158 12.51 -4.00 -5.92
N SER A 159 12.57 -2.81 -6.53
CA SER A 159 12.40 -2.60 -7.98
C SER A 159 13.29 -3.53 -8.81
N SER A 160 14.56 -3.65 -8.44
CA SER A 160 15.58 -4.48 -9.08
C SER A 160 15.41 -5.99 -8.89
N GLU A 161 14.62 -6.42 -7.90
CA GLU A 161 14.34 -7.83 -7.62
C GLU A 161 13.14 -8.37 -8.42
N HIS A 162 12.41 -7.49 -9.11
CA HIS A 162 11.26 -7.89 -9.92
C HIS A 162 11.70 -8.68 -11.16
N GLN A 163 10.96 -9.74 -11.45
CA GLN A 163 11.17 -10.53 -12.66
C GLN A 163 10.59 -9.82 -13.88
N LEU A 164 11.34 -9.90 -14.99
CA LEU A 164 10.95 -9.40 -16.30
C LEU A 164 10.46 -10.55 -17.18
N TYR A 165 9.36 -10.34 -17.87
CA TYR A 165 8.71 -11.36 -18.69
C TYR A 165 8.66 -10.96 -20.16
N THR A 166 8.77 -11.92 -21.08
CA THR A 166 8.22 -11.77 -22.43
C THR A 166 6.69 -11.73 -22.35
N ARG A 167 6.02 -11.39 -23.45
CA ARG A 167 4.54 -11.46 -23.51
C ARG A 167 4.03 -12.89 -23.29
N GLU A 168 4.73 -13.88 -23.82
CA GLU A 168 4.37 -15.30 -23.67
C GLU A 168 4.63 -15.80 -22.25
N GLU A 169 5.80 -15.47 -21.69
CA GLU A 169 6.14 -15.78 -20.29
C GLU A 169 5.16 -15.10 -19.31
N LEU A 170 4.67 -13.90 -19.64
CA LEU A 170 3.68 -13.22 -18.81
C LEU A 170 2.34 -13.97 -18.81
N ILE A 171 1.85 -14.44 -19.97
CA ILE A 171 0.62 -15.24 -20.04
C ILE A 171 0.79 -16.51 -19.21
N ASN A 172 1.94 -17.17 -19.32
CA ASN A 172 2.25 -18.36 -18.52
C ASN A 172 2.28 -18.05 -17.01
N HIS A 173 2.88 -16.92 -16.62
CA HIS A 173 2.89 -16.43 -15.24
C HIS A 173 1.48 -16.20 -14.69
N TYR A 174 0.58 -15.58 -15.47
CA TYR A 174 -0.82 -15.39 -15.07
C TYR A 174 -1.57 -16.71 -14.91
N ASN A 175 -1.31 -17.69 -15.77
CA ASN A 175 -1.93 -19.01 -15.69
C ASN A 175 -1.28 -19.96 -14.67
N GLY A 176 -0.17 -19.55 -14.04
CA GLY A 176 0.60 -20.40 -13.15
C GLY A 176 1.31 -21.57 -13.84
N SER A 177 1.45 -21.52 -15.16
CA SER A 177 2.18 -22.52 -15.94
C SER A 177 3.66 -22.15 -16.05
N ASP A 178 4.55 -23.14 -15.97
CA ASP A 178 6.02 -22.94 -16.08
C ASP A 178 6.62 -21.93 -15.09
N THR A 179 6.14 -21.97 -13.85
CA THR A 179 6.64 -21.09 -12.78
C THR A 179 7.77 -21.79 -12.01
N ILE A 180 8.80 -21.03 -11.62
CA ILE A 180 9.93 -21.55 -10.82
C ILE A 180 9.43 -22.05 -9.46
N ASP A 181 8.44 -21.35 -8.91
CA ASP A 181 7.81 -21.67 -7.64
C ASP A 181 6.64 -22.63 -7.87
N SER A 182 6.83 -23.91 -7.55
CA SER A 182 5.80 -24.96 -7.69
C SER A 182 4.52 -24.70 -6.87
N TYR A 183 4.55 -23.75 -5.94
CA TYR A 183 3.40 -23.33 -5.13
C TYR A 183 2.64 -22.15 -5.72
N PHE A 184 3.21 -21.46 -6.71
CA PHE A 184 2.58 -20.31 -7.34
C PHE A 184 1.67 -20.76 -8.47
N GLN A 185 0.36 -20.58 -8.28
CA GLN A 185 -0.71 -21.03 -9.18
C GLN A 185 -1.15 -19.98 -10.20
N GLY A 186 -0.44 -18.84 -10.28
CA GLY A 186 -0.81 -17.73 -11.15
C GLY A 186 -1.75 -16.72 -10.48
N HIS A 187 -2.17 -15.74 -11.27
CA HIS A 187 -3.09 -14.69 -10.84
C HIS A 187 -4.51 -15.04 -11.28
N PRO A 188 -5.41 -15.38 -10.34
CA PRO A 188 -6.73 -15.88 -10.70
C PRO A 188 -7.58 -14.78 -11.36
N SER A 189 -8.42 -15.18 -12.30
CA SER A 189 -9.33 -14.28 -13.02
C SER A 189 -10.79 -14.61 -12.74
N CYS A 190 -11.65 -13.60 -12.84
CA CYS A 190 -13.09 -13.80 -12.76
C CYS A 190 -13.60 -14.40 -14.08
N ALA A 191 -14.42 -15.47 -13.99
CA ALA A 191 -14.99 -16.11 -15.17
C ALA A 191 -16.15 -15.31 -15.80
N GLU A 192 -16.77 -14.42 -15.03
CA GLU A 192 -17.92 -13.61 -15.45
C GLU A 192 -17.51 -12.19 -15.86
N CYS A 193 -16.43 -11.66 -15.27
CA CYS A 193 -15.89 -10.35 -15.62
C CYS A 193 -14.72 -10.49 -16.60
N ASN A 194 -14.90 -9.95 -17.80
CA ASN A 194 -13.85 -9.97 -18.81
C ASN A 194 -12.58 -9.24 -18.36
N ASN A 195 -11.43 -9.89 -18.51
CA ASN A 195 -10.08 -9.38 -18.27
C ASN A 195 -9.78 -8.90 -16.84
N VAL A 196 -10.59 -9.25 -15.85
CA VAL A 196 -10.32 -8.91 -14.44
C VAL A 196 -9.49 -10.02 -13.80
N HIS A 197 -8.29 -9.66 -13.35
CA HIS A 197 -7.37 -10.54 -12.65
C HIS A 197 -7.09 -10.00 -11.24
N PHE A 198 -6.85 -10.91 -10.31
CA PHE A 198 -6.59 -10.60 -8.90
C PHE A 198 -5.22 -11.12 -8.49
N TYR A 199 -4.68 -10.61 -7.39
CA TYR A 199 -3.40 -11.07 -6.91
C TYR A 199 -3.46 -12.51 -6.43
N ASP A 200 -4.49 -12.84 -5.65
CA ASP A 200 -4.72 -14.16 -5.06
C ASP A 200 -6.21 -14.56 -5.10
N SER A 201 -6.49 -15.78 -4.64
CA SER A 201 -7.85 -16.32 -4.61
C SER A 201 -8.75 -15.64 -3.56
N ALA A 202 -8.17 -14.98 -2.56
CA ALA A 202 -8.93 -14.29 -1.52
C ALA A 202 -9.53 -12.99 -2.07
N GLU A 203 -8.74 -12.21 -2.80
CA GLU A 203 -9.22 -11.03 -3.52
C GLU A 203 -10.28 -11.39 -4.57
N LEU A 204 -10.08 -12.49 -5.30
CA LEU A 204 -11.09 -12.98 -6.23
C LEU A 204 -12.40 -13.34 -5.50
N TYR A 205 -12.29 -14.01 -4.34
CA TYR A 205 -13.47 -14.38 -3.54
C TYR A 205 -14.23 -13.13 -3.07
N ASP A 206 -13.53 -12.11 -2.59
CA ASP A 206 -14.14 -10.84 -2.19
C ASP A 206 -14.82 -10.14 -3.37
N HIS A 207 -14.20 -10.17 -4.56
CA HIS A 207 -14.83 -9.67 -5.77
C HIS A 207 -16.13 -10.43 -6.10
N TYR A 208 -16.15 -11.76 -5.99
CA TYR A 208 -17.34 -12.56 -6.18
C TYR A 208 -18.43 -12.26 -5.14
N LEU A 209 -18.11 -11.91 -3.91
CA LEU A 209 -19.11 -11.51 -2.91
C LEU A 209 -19.73 -10.14 -3.20
N ILE A 210 -18.94 -9.21 -3.72
CA ILE A 210 -19.36 -7.81 -3.92
C ILE A 210 -20.08 -7.64 -5.26
N HIS A 211 -19.53 -8.21 -6.33
CA HIS A 211 -19.97 -7.96 -7.70
C HIS A 211 -20.82 -9.09 -8.27
N HIS A 212 -20.73 -10.28 -7.69
CA HIS A 212 -21.54 -11.42 -8.06
C HIS A 212 -22.46 -11.77 -6.87
N LYS A 213 -23.68 -12.22 -7.13
CA LYS A 213 -24.63 -12.61 -6.06
C LYS A 213 -24.34 -14.02 -5.51
N PHE A 214 -23.38 -14.71 -6.12
CA PHE A 214 -23.09 -16.11 -5.87
C PHE A 214 -21.58 -16.32 -5.91
N VAL A 215 -21.05 -16.99 -4.88
CA VAL A 215 -19.68 -17.48 -4.91
C VAL A 215 -19.69 -18.84 -5.62
N PRO A 216 -18.89 -19.04 -6.68
CA PRO A 216 -18.78 -20.33 -7.32
C PRO A 216 -18.40 -21.41 -6.29
N ASN A 217 -19.11 -22.55 -6.29
CA ASN A 217 -18.86 -23.63 -5.35
C ASN A 217 -17.37 -24.03 -5.35
N THR A 218 -16.88 -24.38 -4.15
CA THR A 218 -15.54 -24.75 -3.67
C THR A 218 -14.57 -25.52 -4.60
N ASN A 219 -15.01 -25.99 -5.76
CA ASN A 219 -14.19 -26.62 -6.79
C ASN A 219 -13.40 -25.62 -7.66
N LEU A 220 -13.70 -24.31 -7.60
CA LEU A 220 -12.89 -23.25 -8.24
C LEU A 220 -11.90 -22.57 -7.27
N LEU A 221 -11.96 -22.92 -5.98
CA LEU A 221 -11.10 -22.39 -4.90
C LEU A 221 -10.15 -23.45 -4.31
N ARG A 222 -9.99 -24.62 -4.96
CA ARG A 222 -9.00 -25.65 -4.62
C ARG A 222 -8.30 -26.16 -5.89
N PRO A 223 -7.04 -26.65 -5.81
CA PRO A 223 -6.13 -26.76 -6.93
C PRO A 223 -6.60 -27.76 -7.97
N SER A 224 -6.39 -27.39 -9.23
CA SER A 224 -6.59 -28.22 -10.41
C SER A 224 -5.95 -29.59 -10.23
N SER A 225 -6.79 -30.62 -10.11
CA SER A 225 -6.42 -31.98 -10.46
C SER A 225 -7.01 -32.27 -11.84
N HIS A 226 -6.14 -32.63 -12.78
CA HIS A 226 -6.51 -33.11 -14.09
C HIS A 226 -7.47 -34.30 -14.00
N ASN A 227 -8.63 -34.24 -14.66
CA ASN A 227 -8.86 -35.02 -15.88
C ASN A 227 -10.26 -34.77 -16.46
N SER A 228 -10.28 -34.68 -17.79
CA SER A 228 -11.39 -34.89 -18.72
C SER A 228 -12.48 -35.83 -18.23
N HIS A 229 -13.76 -35.47 -18.40
CA HIS A 229 -14.80 -36.33 -18.99
C HIS A 229 -16.01 -35.51 -19.44
N ASN A 230 -16.37 -35.68 -20.71
CA ASN A 230 -17.66 -35.29 -21.27
C ASN A 230 -18.79 -35.96 -20.49
N HIS A 231 -19.84 -35.23 -20.12
CA HIS A 231 -21.20 -35.76 -20.13
C HIS A 231 -22.23 -34.62 -20.24
N HIS A 232 -22.93 -34.61 -21.37
CA HIS A 232 -24.32 -34.16 -21.45
C HIS A 232 -25.19 -35.04 -20.52
N ILE A 233 -26.16 -34.45 -19.83
CA ILE A 233 -27.58 -34.90 -19.74
C ILE A 233 -28.41 -33.89 -18.91
N THR A 234 -29.31 -33.26 -19.65
CA THR A 234 -30.67 -32.76 -19.40
C THR A 234 -31.36 -32.81 -18.01
N THR A 235 -31.95 -31.65 -17.70
CA THR A 235 -33.34 -31.35 -17.27
C THR A 235 -33.89 -31.75 -15.90
N ASN A 236 -34.54 -30.74 -15.32
CA ASN A 236 -35.72 -30.74 -14.43
C ASN A 236 -35.51 -30.97 -12.93
N SER A 237 -35.54 -29.86 -12.19
CA SER A 237 -36.41 -29.75 -11.02
C SER A 237 -36.84 -28.29 -10.86
N GLN A 238 -38.07 -28.05 -11.27
CA GLN A 238 -38.87 -26.88 -10.96
C GLN A 238 -39.12 -26.88 -9.45
N GLU A 239 -38.54 -25.94 -8.71
CA GLU A 239 -39.11 -25.53 -7.44
C GLU A 239 -39.27 -24.01 -7.42
N HIS A 240 -40.54 -23.68 -7.26
CA HIS A 240 -41.17 -22.38 -7.26
C HIS A 240 -40.75 -21.65 -5.98
N PHE A 241 -39.98 -20.57 -6.08
CA PHE A 241 -39.90 -19.61 -4.98
C PHE A 241 -40.09 -18.20 -5.53
N ASP A 242 -41.06 -17.52 -4.94
CA ASP A 242 -41.81 -16.45 -5.55
C ASP A 242 -41.01 -15.21 -5.90
N ARG A 243 -41.43 -14.64 -7.02
CA ARG A 243 -41.06 -13.36 -7.58
C ARG A 243 -41.50 -12.24 -6.63
N HIS A 244 -40.62 -11.75 -5.78
CA HIS A 244 -40.74 -10.38 -5.27
C HIS A 244 -39.96 -9.43 -6.17
N LEU A 245 -40.70 -8.84 -7.12
CA LEU A 245 -40.33 -7.58 -7.75
C LEU A 245 -40.21 -6.54 -6.64
N ILE A 246 -39.00 -6.02 -6.40
CA ILE A 246 -38.84 -4.77 -5.66
C ILE A 246 -39.01 -3.67 -6.70
N GLU A 247 -40.24 -3.18 -6.82
CA GLU A 247 -40.49 -1.85 -7.35
C GLU A 247 -39.84 -0.82 -6.40
N ALA A 248 -39.18 0.16 -7.00
CA ALA A 248 -38.62 1.29 -6.29
C ALA A 248 -39.74 2.18 -5.75
N SER A 249 -40.14 1.96 -4.50
CA SER A 249 -40.86 2.94 -3.69
C SER A 249 -40.80 2.56 -2.20
N ASP A 250 -40.50 3.56 -1.38
CA ASP A 250 -40.63 3.62 0.08
C ASP A 250 -39.56 2.90 0.92
N ILE A 251 -38.40 3.54 1.03
CA ILE A 251 -37.46 3.31 2.15
C ILE A 251 -37.90 4.20 3.32
N ASP A 252 -38.24 3.55 4.43
CA ASP A 252 -38.74 4.17 5.67
C ASP A 252 -37.65 5.05 6.32
N ILE A 253 -37.98 6.34 6.54
CA ILE A 253 -37.09 7.39 7.08
C ILE A 253 -36.49 6.99 8.45
N SER A 254 -37.16 6.09 9.16
CA SER A 254 -36.73 5.55 10.45
C SER A 254 -35.46 4.68 10.39
N VAL A 255 -35.23 3.96 9.27
CA VAL A 255 -34.01 3.14 9.07
C VAL A 255 -32.81 4.03 8.70
N LEU A 256 -33.07 5.10 7.94
CA LEU A 256 -32.06 6.11 7.57
C LEU A 256 -31.47 6.80 8.81
N VAL A 257 -32.31 7.13 9.80
CA VAL A 257 -31.88 7.78 11.06
C VAL A 257 -31.05 6.83 11.94
N MET A 258 -31.35 5.53 11.95
CA MET A 258 -30.56 4.53 12.70
C MET A 258 -29.17 4.31 12.07
N CYS A 259 -29.07 4.37 10.73
CA CYS A 259 -27.79 4.35 10.02
C CYS A 259 -26.96 5.62 10.26
N ILE A 260 -27.60 6.79 10.36
CA ILE A 260 -26.93 8.07 10.68
C ILE A 260 -26.36 8.06 12.10
N ILE A 261 -27.08 7.50 13.08
CA ILE A 261 -26.59 7.40 14.47
C ILE A 261 -25.44 6.38 14.58
N SER A 262 -25.51 5.24 13.87
CA SER A 262 -24.42 4.26 13.82
C SER A 262 -23.17 4.81 13.12
N GLY A 263 -23.36 5.65 12.08
CA GLY A 263 -22.29 6.39 11.41
C GLY A 263 -21.64 7.48 12.28
N LEU A 264 -22.43 8.22 13.06
CA LEU A 264 -21.93 9.24 14.00
C LEU A 264 -21.05 8.63 15.11
N VAL A 265 -21.32 7.38 15.52
CA VAL A 265 -20.50 6.65 16.51
C VAL A 265 -19.19 6.11 15.91
N SER A 266 -19.15 5.79 14.62
CA SER A 266 -17.90 5.39 13.94
C SER A 266 -16.99 6.57 13.57
N VAL A 267 -17.55 7.77 13.35
CA VAL A 267 -16.79 8.98 12.97
C VAL A 267 -15.97 9.55 14.14
N ILE A 268 -16.41 9.33 15.39
CA ILE A 268 -15.63 9.76 16.57
C ILE A 268 -14.36 8.89 16.74
N GLY A 269 -14.29 7.72 16.11
CA GLY A 269 -13.16 6.78 16.24
C GLY A 269 -12.06 6.84 15.17
N ASN A 270 -12.25 7.56 14.06
CA ASN A 270 -11.36 7.40 12.88
C ASN A 270 -10.76 8.70 12.32
N ILE A 271 -10.74 9.78 13.08
CA ILE A 271 -9.84 10.92 12.76
C ILE A 271 -8.43 10.51 13.20
N THR A 272 -7.73 9.74 12.35
CA THR A 272 -6.26 9.71 12.12
C THR A 272 -5.79 8.34 11.60
N ILE A 273 -5.98 8.01 10.31
CA ILE A 273 -5.13 6.98 9.64
C ILE A 273 -4.92 7.35 8.15
N PRO A 274 -3.67 7.39 7.64
CA PRO A 274 -3.38 7.36 6.21
C PRO A 274 -3.52 5.93 5.67
N GLY A 275 -4.30 5.73 4.60
CA GLY A 275 -4.54 4.39 4.01
C GLY A 275 -5.92 4.17 3.38
N CYS A 276 -6.56 5.21 2.83
CA CYS A 276 -7.89 5.06 2.23
C CYS A 276 -7.78 4.58 0.77
N HIS A 277 -7.83 3.25 0.56
CA HIS A 277 -7.80 2.58 -0.74
C HIS A 277 -8.86 3.08 -1.75
N ASP A 278 -9.94 3.72 -1.29
CA ASP A 278 -10.99 4.27 -2.15
C ASP A 278 -10.49 5.46 -3.00
N PHE A 279 -9.56 6.26 -2.49
CA PHE A 279 -9.04 7.44 -3.18
C PHE A 279 -8.05 7.03 -4.28
N GLU A 280 -7.27 5.99 -4.03
CA GLU A 280 -6.29 5.42 -4.96
C GLU A 280 -6.98 4.74 -6.16
N ARG A 281 -8.10 4.02 -5.91
CA ARG A 281 -8.95 3.43 -6.97
C ARG A 281 -9.57 4.48 -7.90
N PHE A 282 -9.91 5.66 -7.38
CA PHE A 282 -10.45 6.76 -8.19
C PHE A 282 -9.41 7.32 -9.15
N PHE A 283 -8.17 7.52 -8.69
CA PHE A 283 -7.09 8.02 -9.55
C PHE A 283 -6.71 7.02 -10.64
N HIS A 284 -6.63 5.72 -10.33
CA HIS A 284 -6.39 4.69 -11.33
C HIS A 284 -7.51 4.60 -12.38
N SER A 285 -8.77 4.79 -11.99
CA SER A 285 -9.91 4.80 -12.94
C SER A 285 -9.87 6.00 -13.91
N LEU A 286 -9.33 7.14 -13.47
CA LEU A 286 -9.13 8.32 -14.32
C LEU A 286 -7.96 8.15 -15.29
N GLU A 287 -6.90 7.46 -14.85
CA GLU A 287 -5.73 7.16 -15.66
C GLU A 287 -6.08 6.16 -16.78
N ASP A 288 -6.89 5.13 -16.48
CA ASP A 288 -7.42 4.20 -17.48
C ASP A 288 -8.31 4.88 -18.53
N LEU A 289 -9.13 5.87 -18.14
CA LEU A 289 -9.90 6.69 -19.09
C LEU A 289 -8.99 7.50 -20.01
N PHE A 290 -7.94 8.11 -19.45
CA PHE A 290 -7.00 8.92 -20.22
C PHE A 290 -6.24 8.08 -21.24
N VAL A 291 -5.82 6.87 -20.87
CA VAL A 291 -5.19 5.88 -21.76
C VAL A 291 -6.15 5.39 -22.84
N THR A 292 -7.44 5.25 -22.53
CA THR A 292 -8.48 4.83 -23.48
C THR A 292 -8.84 5.95 -24.47
N LEU A 293 -8.84 7.22 -24.03
CA LEU A 293 -9.08 8.39 -24.90
C LEU A 293 -7.90 8.71 -25.82
N THR A 294 -6.68 8.38 -25.41
CA THR A 294 -5.45 8.62 -26.19
C THR A 294 -5.17 7.53 -27.22
N ASN A 295 -5.75 6.33 -27.07
CA ASN A 295 -5.66 5.25 -28.06
C ASN A 295 -6.93 5.23 -28.92
N GLN A 296 -6.80 5.75 -30.13
CA GLN A 296 -7.87 6.05 -31.07
C GLN A 296 -8.45 4.78 -31.74
N GLU A 297 -9.21 3.96 -31.01
CA GLU A 297 -10.24 3.06 -31.56
C GLU A 297 -11.41 2.97 -30.57
N VAL A 298 -12.31 3.96 -30.65
CA VAL A 298 -13.53 4.01 -29.84
C VAL A 298 -14.52 2.98 -30.39
N ASN A 299 -14.61 1.83 -29.73
CA ASN A 299 -15.77 0.97 -29.86
C ASN A 299 -16.85 1.52 -28.92
N ASP A 300 -18.02 1.91 -29.45
CA ASP A 300 -19.04 2.71 -28.74
C ASP A 300 -19.49 2.09 -27.39
N GLN A 301 -19.46 0.76 -27.25
CA GLN A 301 -19.89 0.07 -26.04
C GLN A 301 -18.84 0.11 -24.89
N SER A 302 -17.54 0.06 -25.18
CA SER A 302 -16.52 0.14 -24.14
C SER A 302 -16.46 1.56 -23.55
N PHE A 303 -16.65 2.57 -24.39
CA PHE A 303 -16.68 3.97 -23.96
C PHE A 303 -17.87 4.27 -23.04
N GLU A 304 -19.07 3.77 -23.36
CA GLU A 304 -20.27 3.99 -22.53
C GLU A 304 -20.17 3.32 -21.15
N ILE A 305 -19.56 2.14 -21.07
CA ILE A 305 -19.33 1.41 -19.82
C ILE A 305 -18.30 2.13 -18.94
N ILE A 306 -17.21 2.61 -19.54
CA ILE A 306 -16.18 3.39 -18.83
C ILE A 306 -16.79 4.72 -18.34
N LEU A 307 -17.60 5.39 -19.15
CA LEU A 307 -18.27 6.63 -18.74
C LEU A 307 -19.26 6.41 -17.58
N LYS A 308 -19.98 5.28 -17.57
CA LYS A 308 -20.89 4.91 -16.46
C LYS A 308 -20.13 4.58 -15.18
N ASN A 309 -19.01 3.87 -15.27
CA ASN A 309 -18.17 3.57 -14.12
C ASN A 309 -17.53 4.84 -13.54
N ILE A 310 -17.13 5.77 -14.41
CA ILE A 310 -16.59 7.08 -13.99
C ILE A 310 -17.69 7.96 -13.42
N ALA A 311 -18.89 7.99 -14.01
CA ALA A 311 -20.01 8.73 -13.45
C ALA A 311 -20.43 8.20 -12.08
N SER A 312 -20.39 6.87 -11.89
CA SER A 312 -20.66 6.23 -10.59
C SER A 312 -19.56 6.55 -9.56
N SER A 313 -18.29 6.51 -9.95
CA SER A 313 -17.17 6.86 -9.06
C SER A 313 -17.11 8.36 -8.77
N LEU A 314 -17.41 9.24 -9.75
CA LEU A 314 -17.56 10.69 -9.56
C LEU A 314 -18.74 11.02 -8.65
N TYR A 315 -19.84 10.27 -8.72
CA TYR A 315 -20.99 10.48 -7.84
C TYR A 315 -20.66 10.10 -6.39
N MET A 316 -19.96 8.97 -6.19
CA MET A 316 -19.51 8.52 -4.87
C MET A 316 -18.44 9.45 -4.26
N VAL A 317 -17.43 9.84 -5.04
CA VAL A 317 -16.34 10.72 -4.58
C VAL A 317 -16.82 12.17 -4.52
N GLY A 318 -17.55 12.63 -5.52
CA GLY A 318 -18.14 13.97 -5.58
C GLY A 318 -19.18 14.20 -4.48
N GLY A 319 -19.98 13.19 -4.14
CA GLY A 319 -20.89 13.23 -2.98
C GLY A 319 -20.12 13.39 -1.65
N ARG A 320 -19.05 12.61 -1.45
CA ARG A 320 -18.18 12.72 -0.26
C ARG A 320 -17.45 14.08 -0.18
N CYS A 321 -16.95 14.60 -1.30
CA CYS A 321 -16.32 15.92 -1.39
C CYS A 321 -17.30 17.08 -1.20
N LEU A 322 -18.52 16.98 -1.74
CA LEU A 322 -19.56 17.98 -1.55
C LEU A 322 -20.05 18.02 -0.10
N MET A 323 -20.15 16.87 0.55
CA MET A 323 -20.43 16.78 1.99
C MET A 323 -19.31 17.39 2.83
N LEU A 324 -18.04 17.12 2.52
CA LEU A 324 -16.88 17.77 3.15
C LEU A 324 -16.87 19.28 2.93
N PHE A 325 -17.16 19.73 1.71
CA PHE A 325 -17.23 21.15 1.37
C PHE A 325 -18.37 21.86 2.13
N MET A 326 -19.56 21.26 2.18
CA MET A 326 -20.68 21.75 2.97
C MET A 326 -20.33 21.80 4.46
N TYR A 327 -19.65 20.78 4.97
CA TYR A 327 -19.17 20.74 6.36
C TYR A 327 -18.16 21.85 6.68
N LEU A 328 -17.18 22.07 5.80
CA LEU A 328 -16.21 23.16 5.93
C LEU A 328 -16.88 24.54 5.80
N MET A 329 -17.87 24.69 4.93
CA MET A 329 -18.66 25.92 4.80
C MET A 329 -19.46 26.20 6.08
N ILE A 330 -20.05 25.18 6.71
CA ILE A 330 -20.76 25.29 7.99
C ILE A 330 -19.78 25.69 9.10
N ILE A 331 -18.62 25.04 9.19
CA ILE A 331 -17.56 25.40 10.15
C ILE A 331 -17.13 26.87 9.95
N PHE A 332 -16.89 27.27 8.70
CA PHE A 332 -16.51 28.65 8.39
C PHE A 332 -17.60 29.65 8.80
N TRP A 333 -18.87 29.32 8.59
CA TRP A 333 -20.01 30.14 9.03
C TRP A 333 -20.10 30.25 10.56
N VAL A 334 -19.89 29.16 11.29
CA VAL A 334 -19.88 29.15 12.76
C VAL A 334 -18.71 30.00 13.28
N ILE A 335 -17.51 29.83 12.72
CA ILE A 335 -16.32 30.62 13.07
C ILE A 335 -16.57 32.11 12.79
N LYS A 336 -17.12 32.45 11.61
CA LYS A 336 -17.43 33.83 11.24
C LYS A 336 -18.48 34.46 12.18
N GLY A 337 -19.50 33.70 12.57
CA GLY A 337 -20.47 34.13 13.58
C GLY A 337 -19.83 34.39 14.94
N TRP A 338 -18.91 33.52 15.35
CA TRP A 338 -18.16 33.67 16.60
C TRP A 338 -17.27 34.92 16.61
N PHE A 339 -16.56 35.20 15.49
CA PHE A 339 -15.79 36.43 15.33
C PHE A 339 -16.67 37.68 15.39
N PHE A 340 -17.87 37.64 14.80
CA PHE A 340 -18.80 38.77 14.87
C PHE A 340 -19.25 39.03 16.30
N ILE A 341 -19.64 37.99 17.04
CA ILE A 341 -20.02 38.11 18.45
C ILE A 341 -18.85 38.67 19.28
N MET A 342 -17.64 38.14 19.10
CA MET A 342 -16.45 38.64 19.82
C MET A 342 -16.14 40.10 19.49
N SER A 343 -16.31 40.53 18.24
CA SER A 343 -16.15 41.93 17.85
C SER A 343 -17.17 42.85 18.55
N TRP A 344 -18.42 42.41 18.70
CA TRP A 344 -19.45 43.17 19.41
C TRP A 344 -19.19 43.24 20.91
N VAL A 345 -18.70 42.16 21.51
CA VAL A 345 -18.29 42.15 22.93
C VAL A 345 -17.14 43.14 23.16
N ILE A 346 -16.12 43.12 22.29
CA ILE A 346 -15.00 44.07 22.36
C ILE A 346 -15.52 45.52 22.21
N TYR A 347 -16.41 45.77 21.25
CA TYR A 347 -17.00 47.09 21.05
C TYR A 347 -17.79 47.57 22.29
N GLY A 348 -18.58 46.68 22.90
CA GLY A 348 -19.30 46.96 24.14
C GLY A 348 -18.38 47.28 25.31
N VAL A 349 -17.30 46.51 25.50
CA VAL A 349 -16.29 46.77 26.54
C VAL A 349 -15.61 48.13 26.31
N CYS A 350 -15.22 48.43 25.07
CA CYS A 350 -14.63 49.73 24.70
C CYS A 350 -15.58 50.89 24.98
N LEU A 351 -16.88 50.75 24.68
CA LEU A 351 -17.88 51.79 24.92
C LEU A 351 -18.12 52.03 26.41
N ILE A 352 -18.17 50.97 27.23
CA ILE A 352 -18.27 51.08 28.68
C ILE A 352 -17.02 51.76 29.27
N MET A 353 -15.82 51.39 28.80
CA MET A 353 -14.58 52.03 29.23
C MET A 353 -14.51 53.50 28.84
N PHE A 354 -14.91 53.84 27.61
CA PHE A 354 -15.00 55.21 27.17
C PHE A 354 -16.02 56.02 27.97
N GLY A 355 -17.21 55.45 28.21
CA GLY A 355 -18.24 56.05 29.07
C GLY A 355 -17.74 56.31 30.49
N LYS A 356 -17.00 55.37 31.08
CA LYS A 356 -16.38 55.53 32.40
C LYS A 356 -15.35 56.66 32.42
N ILE A 357 -14.48 56.74 31.40
CA ILE A 357 -13.48 57.81 31.28
C ILE A 357 -14.16 59.18 31.11
N CYS A 358 -15.18 59.27 30.27
CA CYS A 358 -15.98 60.49 30.10
C CYS A 358 -16.68 60.90 31.40
N TRP A 359 -17.25 59.94 32.13
CA TRP A 359 -17.91 60.20 33.42
C TRP A 359 -16.93 60.67 34.50
N GLU A 360 -15.76 60.02 34.62
CA GLU A 360 -14.72 60.45 35.54
C GLU A 360 -14.23 61.88 35.21
N ASN A 361 -14.00 62.19 33.93
CA ASN A 361 -13.63 63.54 33.51
C ASN A 361 -14.73 64.57 33.78
N PHE A 362 -16.00 64.23 33.55
CA PHE A 362 -17.14 65.09 33.85
C PHE A 362 -17.28 65.34 35.36
N SER A 363 -17.18 64.28 36.19
CA SER A 363 -17.23 64.40 37.65
C SER A 363 -16.09 65.28 38.21
N ARG A 364 -14.87 65.17 37.66
CA ARG A 364 -13.74 66.04 38.03
C ARG A 364 -14.00 67.50 37.67
N SER A 365 -14.65 67.77 36.53
CA SER A 365 -15.04 69.12 36.13
C SER A 365 -16.12 69.74 37.03
N PHE A 366 -16.97 68.94 37.68
CA PHE A 366 -17.96 69.44 38.65
C PHE A 366 -17.33 69.72 40.01
N ILE A 367 -16.43 68.84 40.48
CA ILE A 367 -15.72 69.03 41.74
C ILE A 367 -14.77 70.24 41.70
N SER A 368 -14.27 70.65 40.53
CA SER A 368 -13.43 71.85 40.40
C SER A 368 -14.21 73.17 40.29
N ARG A 369 -15.55 73.14 40.36
CA ARG A 369 -16.44 74.32 40.22
C ARG A 369 -17.15 74.71 41.51
N GLU A 370 -17.04 73.90 42.56
CA GLU A 370 -17.21 74.30 43.96
C GLU A 370 -15.85 74.71 44.54
#